data_AF-A0A5J6ZE76-F1
#
_entry.id   AF-A0A5J6ZE76-F1
#
_cell.length_a   1.000
_cell.length_b   1.000
_cell.length_c   1.000
_cell.angle_alpha   90.00
_cell.angle_beta   90.00
_cell.angle_gamma   90.00
#
_symmetry.space_group_name_H-M   'P 1'
#
loop_
_entity.id
_entity.type
_entity.pdbx_description
1 polymer ?
#
loop_
_entity_poly.entity_id
_entity_poly.type
_entity_poly.pdbx_seq_one_letter_code
_entity_poly.pdbx_strand_id
1 'polypeptide(L)'
;MKNENPFDSMFPLSLEQIDLLKKFEQNFSKIQFSWLSGYFWHLANQDYSNVEKNTNTFSSEQKKIDNNIITIISASQTGNARLLSERLNKYLNDHNKKNYLVNASDYNFKKINNEKFLILIISTQGEGEPPEEALSLYKFIMSKRAPKLNNLQYSVFALGDSSYNLFCQAGKDFDKRFDELGGKKLLNRLDVDIEYEDDYIKWSKELLITINKIDISFSTSFASKKDFFSNKTSIYTKYNPAIATILTNQKITGRNSTKDIRHIELNISNLNLKYTPGDALGIWYQNNNDLVKKILKLLSIKTSDVIKIKNKNINISDALKNNFELTNNTKNIVKKYADITQNKFLKEIILSDKDLDNYVKNTPLINMIIDYPQKIDSQKFVDILRPLTPRLYSISSSQSEINDEIHITVSVVKKIISGCVHLGGASGYLSELLNIDDPVKVFVEKNNNFRLPQNINTPIIMIGSGTGIAPYRSFIQQRDNDNATGENWIFFGNPNFTEDFLYQIEWQKYLKNRILTKMTLAWSRDQEKKIYIQDKIRENGQEIWKWIEKNAHIYICGNASKMAKDVEEALLDIISQNGSMSIESSNEFLNNLRLNKRYQRDVY
;
A
#
# COMPACT_ATOMS: atom_id res chain seq x y z
N MET A 1 -48.48 16.71 63.42
CA MET A 1 -48.80 15.97 62.18
C MET A 1 -48.46 16.83 60.97
N LYS A 2 -47.30 16.62 60.37
CA LYS A 2 -47.03 16.98 58.97
C LYS A 2 -46.37 15.75 58.35
N ASN A 3 -46.97 15.27 57.27
CA ASN A 3 -46.69 14.01 56.60
C ASN A 3 -45.27 13.95 56.08
N GLU A 4 -44.44 13.06 56.63
CA GLU A 4 -43.26 12.55 55.92
C GLU A 4 -43.74 11.40 55.01
N ASN A 5 -43.48 11.54 53.71
CA ASN A 5 -43.84 10.57 52.71
C ASN A 5 -42.83 9.40 52.79
N PRO A 6 -43.23 8.11 52.91
CA PRO A 6 -42.32 7.01 53.25
C PRO A 6 -41.31 6.61 52.15
N PHE A 7 -41.21 7.39 51.07
CA PHE A 7 -40.37 7.08 49.91
C PHE A 7 -39.05 7.89 49.84
N ASP A 8 -38.83 8.86 50.74
CA ASP A 8 -37.60 9.67 50.73
C ASP A 8 -36.35 8.95 51.27
N SER A 9 -36.49 7.73 51.82
CA SER A 9 -35.36 6.96 52.38
C SER A 9 -34.78 5.90 51.44
N MET A 10 -35.18 5.85 50.15
CA MET A 10 -34.76 4.79 49.22
C MET A 10 -34.04 5.27 47.95
N PHE A 11 -33.84 6.57 47.78
CA PHE A 11 -33.03 7.11 46.70
C PHE A 11 -31.63 7.50 47.21
N PRO A 12 -30.53 7.05 46.57
CA PRO A 12 -29.17 7.39 47.00
C PRO A 12 -28.78 8.86 46.72
N LEU A 13 -29.74 9.69 46.32
CA LEU A 13 -29.55 11.06 45.88
C LEU A 13 -30.38 12.02 46.73
N SER A 14 -29.80 13.15 47.10
CA SER A 14 -30.52 14.19 47.84
C SER A 14 -31.57 14.88 46.97
N LEU A 15 -32.56 15.52 47.59
CA LEU A 15 -33.59 16.29 46.88
C LEU A 15 -33.01 17.35 45.93
N GLU A 16 -31.89 17.97 46.31
CA GLU A 16 -31.16 18.94 45.49
C GLU A 16 -30.48 18.29 44.27
N GLN A 17 -29.94 17.08 44.42
CA GLN A 17 -29.37 16.30 43.32
C GLN A 17 -30.46 15.79 42.36
N ILE A 18 -31.63 15.43 42.88
CA ILE A 18 -32.79 15.03 42.07
C ILE A 18 -33.29 16.20 41.20
N ASP A 19 -33.35 17.41 41.74
CA ASP A 19 -33.76 18.59 40.98
C ASP A 19 -32.75 18.98 39.89
N LEU A 20 -31.46 18.80 40.14
CA LEU A 20 -30.42 18.94 39.11
C LEU A 20 -30.58 17.89 38.01
N LEU A 21 -30.84 16.62 38.38
CA LEU A 21 -31.10 15.54 37.42
C LEU A 21 -32.33 15.80 36.55
N LYS A 22 -33.43 16.31 37.12
CA LYS A 22 -34.63 16.68 36.35
C LYS A 22 -34.37 17.82 35.36
N LYS A 23 -33.56 18.81 35.72
CA LYS A 23 -33.10 19.86 34.77
C LYS A 23 -32.15 19.29 33.71
N PHE A 24 -31.38 18.27 34.06
CA PHE A 24 -30.52 17.53 33.14
C PHE A 24 -31.33 16.71 32.14
N GLU A 25 -32.42 16.08 32.58
CA GLU A 25 -33.28 15.24 31.74
C GLU A 25 -33.95 15.99 30.58
N GLN A 26 -34.23 17.28 30.76
CA GLN A 26 -34.92 18.11 29.75
C GLN A 26 -34.04 18.55 28.58
N ASN A 27 -32.71 18.43 28.70
CA ASN A 27 -31.75 19.04 27.75
C ASN A 27 -30.96 18.03 26.91
N PHE A 28 -31.23 16.74 27.05
CA PHE A 28 -30.47 15.68 26.38
C PHE A 28 -31.37 14.69 25.65
N SER A 29 -30.87 14.16 24.53
CA SER A 29 -31.52 13.11 23.75
C SER A 29 -31.26 11.72 24.33
N LYS A 30 -32.07 10.73 23.94
CA LYS A 30 -31.93 9.32 24.38
C LYS A 30 -30.53 8.75 24.12
N ILE A 31 -29.89 9.10 23.00
CA ILE A 31 -28.53 8.67 22.67
C ILE A 31 -27.49 9.30 23.60
N GLN A 32 -27.68 10.56 24.00
CA GLN A 32 -26.77 11.22 24.93
C GLN A 32 -26.90 10.65 26.35
N PHE A 33 -28.10 10.25 26.78
CA PHE A 33 -28.28 9.51 28.03
C PHE A 33 -27.55 8.15 28.02
N SER A 34 -27.62 7.41 26.92
CA SER A 34 -26.89 6.14 26.77
C SER A 34 -25.36 6.33 26.78
N TRP A 35 -24.85 7.47 26.33
CA TRP A 35 -23.41 7.78 26.44
C TRP A 35 -23.02 8.16 27.88
N LEU A 36 -23.86 8.97 28.54
CA LEU A 36 -23.65 9.40 29.92
C LEU A 36 -23.69 8.25 30.93
N SER A 37 -24.52 7.23 30.70
CA SER A 37 -24.53 6.04 31.56
C SER A 37 -23.17 5.33 31.57
N GLY A 38 -22.51 5.23 30.41
CA GLY A 38 -21.14 4.71 30.32
C GLY A 38 -20.11 5.60 31.01
N TYR A 39 -20.26 6.92 30.91
CA TYR A 39 -19.38 7.89 31.59
C TYR A 39 -19.51 7.79 33.12
N PHE A 40 -20.73 7.72 33.67
CA PHE A 40 -20.94 7.55 35.11
C PHE A 40 -20.51 6.17 35.59
N TRP A 41 -20.66 5.13 34.79
CA TRP A 41 -20.14 3.79 35.09
C TRP A 41 -18.61 3.77 35.15
N HIS A 42 -17.94 4.53 34.27
CA HIS A 42 -16.49 4.71 34.34
C HIS A 42 -16.07 5.45 35.61
N LEU A 43 -16.77 6.53 35.98
CA LEU A 43 -16.49 7.28 37.21
C LEU A 43 -16.71 6.45 38.48
N ALA A 44 -17.75 5.61 38.51
CA ALA A 44 -18.05 4.74 39.64
C ALA A 44 -17.00 3.65 39.86
N ASN A 45 -16.22 3.32 38.82
CA ASN A 45 -15.18 2.28 38.84
C ASN A 45 -13.75 2.85 38.91
N GLN A 46 -13.57 4.14 39.20
CA GLN A 46 -12.24 4.67 39.51
C GLN A 46 -11.90 4.38 40.97
N ASP A 47 -11.04 3.39 41.21
CA ASP A 47 -10.45 3.13 42.51
C ASP A 47 -9.60 4.34 42.94
N TYR A 48 -10.05 5.02 43.99
CA TYR A 48 -9.30 6.10 44.63
C TYR A 48 -8.13 5.53 45.44
N SER A 49 -7.00 5.31 44.78
CA SER A 49 -5.70 5.15 45.44
C SER A 49 -4.74 6.24 44.98
N ASN A 50 -4.64 7.27 45.83
CA ASN A 50 -3.58 8.26 45.99
C ASN A 50 -2.97 8.91 44.74
N VAL A 51 -3.47 10.10 44.38
CA VAL A 51 -2.62 11.22 43.93
C VAL A 51 -3.10 12.51 44.57
N GLU A 52 -2.12 13.25 45.11
CA GLU A 52 -2.22 14.49 45.86
C GLU A 52 -2.96 15.62 45.12
N LYS A 53 -3.56 16.48 45.95
CA LYS A 53 -4.23 17.73 45.59
C LYS A 53 -3.31 18.63 44.75
N ASN A 54 -3.68 18.87 43.51
CA ASN A 54 -3.46 20.16 42.86
C ASN A 54 -4.81 20.76 42.50
N THR A 55 -5.27 21.66 43.37
CA THR A 55 -6.37 22.58 43.11
C THR A 55 -5.97 23.53 41.99
N ASN A 56 -6.50 23.33 40.79
CA ASN A 56 -6.58 24.39 39.80
C ASN A 56 -8.05 24.66 39.50
N THR A 57 -8.46 25.85 39.96
CA THR A 57 -9.64 26.62 39.56
C THR A 57 -9.90 26.51 38.07
N PHE A 58 -11.15 26.19 37.71
CA PHE A 58 -11.68 26.35 36.35
C PHE A 58 -11.72 27.84 35.98
N SER A 59 -10.60 28.37 35.50
CA SER A 59 -10.64 29.46 34.53
C SER A 59 -11.00 28.87 33.17
N SER A 60 -11.91 29.52 32.47
CA SER A 60 -12.22 29.26 31.07
C SER A 60 -11.00 29.58 30.20
N GLU A 61 -10.03 28.68 30.17
CA GLU A 61 -8.97 28.70 29.18
C GLU A 61 -9.43 27.91 27.96
N GLN A 62 -9.73 28.64 26.89
CA GLN A 62 -9.60 28.13 25.54
C GLN A 62 -8.31 27.31 25.47
N LYS A 63 -8.39 26.00 25.19
CA LYS A 63 -7.22 25.20 24.81
C LYS A 63 -6.59 25.89 23.60
N LYS A 64 -5.56 26.72 23.84
CA LYS A 64 -4.57 27.07 22.82
C LYS A 64 -4.01 25.74 22.35
N ILE A 65 -4.27 25.41 21.09
CA ILE A 65 -3.59 24.32 20.39
C ILE A 65 -2.10 24.57 20.56
N ASP A 66 -1.41 23.59 21.16
CA ASP A 66 0.02 23.64 21.39
C ASP A 66 0.71 23.79 20.02
N ASN A 67 1.20 24.99 19.75
CA ASN A 67 1.30 25.55 18.40
C ASN A 67 2.55 25.11 17.62
N ASN A 68 3.28 24.10 18.12
CA ASN A 68 4.57 23.62 17.59
C ASN A 68 4.60 22.09 17.34
N ILE A 69 3.45 21.42 17.23
CA ILE A 69 3.43 20.00 16.88
C ILE A 69 3.80 19.82 15.41
N ILE A 70 4.74 18.92 15.13
CA ILE A 70 5.16 18.56 13.79
C ILE A 70 4.30 17.39 13.30
N THR A 71 3.48 17.62 12.28
CA THR A 71 2.67 16.56 11.67
C THR A 71 3.49 15.83 10.62
N ILE A 72 3.66 14.51 10.77
CA ILE A 72 4.31 13.64 9.79
C ILE A 72 3.21 12.84 9.09
N ILE A 73 3.04 13.06 7.79
CA ILE A 73 2.13 12.26 6.96
C ILE A 73 2.95 11.17 6.25
N SER A 74 2.60 9.92 6.51
CA SER A 74 3.08 8.76 5.75
C SER A 74 2.14 8.48 4.57
N ALA A 75 2.70 8.37 3.36
CA ALA A 75 2.00 7.93 2.16
C ALA A 75 2.82 6.86 1.41
N SER A 76 2.45 5.59 1.55
CA SER A 76 3.20 4.43 1.10
C SER A 76 2.33 3.39 0.40
N GLN A 77 2.82 2.82 -0.70
CA GLN A 77 2.25 1.60 -1.28
C GLN A 77 2.80 0.33 -0.64
N THR A 78 4.12 0.22 -0.65
CA THR A 78 4.87 -1.00 -0.33
C THR A 78 5.59 -0.90 1.01
N GLY A 79 5.13 0.00 1.89
CA GLY A 79 5.63 0.17 3.25
C GLY A 79 6.92 0.97 3.41
N ASN A 80 7.71 1.21 2.35
CA ASN A 80 8.99 1.94 2.46
C ASN A 80 8.80 3.33 3.10
N ALA A 81 7.88 4.14 2.58
CA ALA A 81 7.60 5.48 3.12
C ALA A 81 7.09 5.41 4.57
N ARG A 82 6.26 4.41 4.88
CA ARG A 82 5.71 4.19 6.24
C ARG A 82 6.80 3.90 7.25
N LEU A 83 7.72 2.98 6.91
CA LEU A 83 8.88 2.66 7.74
C LEU A 83 9.76 3.88 7.99
N LEU A 84 10.01 4.70 6.95
CA LEU A 84 10.76 5.94 7.10
C LEU A 84 10.03 6.95 8.00
N SER A 85 8.71 7.09 7.89
CA SER A 85 7.93 7.94 8.77
C SER A 85 7.96 7.48 10.24
N GLU A 86 7.87 6.18 10.50
CA GLU A 86 8.00 5.62 11.85
C GLU A 86 9.38 5.89 12.44
N ARG A 87 10.44 5.71 11.63
CA ARG A 87 11.81 6.03 12.01
C ARG A 87 11.99 7.52 12.29
N LEU A 88 11.40 8.39 11.48
CA LEU A 88 11.48 9.84 11.68
C LEU A 88 10.74 10.27 12.96
N ASN A 89 9.54 9.74 13.18
CA ASN A 89 8.77 9.97 14.40
C ASN A 89 9.58 9.59 15.65
N LYS A 90 10.20 8.41 15.65
CA LYS A 90 11.11 7.99 16.73
C LYS A 90 12.31 8.93 16.86
N TYR A 91 12.97 9.26 15.75
CA TYR A 91 14.14 10.14 15.75
C TYR A 91 13.83 11.54 16.29
N LEU A 92 12.68 12.13 15.94
CA LEU A 92 12.23 13.41 16.46
C LEU A 92 11.86 13.34 17.95
N ASN A 93 11.21 12.26 18.39
CA ASN A 93 10.93 12.01 19.81
C ASN A 93 12.22 11.90 20.64
N ASP A 94 13.21 11.16 20.14
CA ASP A 94 14.53 10.99 20.79
C ASP A 94 15.28 12.34 20.92
N HIS A 95 14.93 13.34 20.11
CA HIS A 95 15.46 14.72 20.16
C HIS A 95 14.48 15.74 20.76
N ASN A 96 13.50 15.27 21.56
CA ASN A 96 12.53 16.08 22.29
C ASN A 96 11.66 17.00 21.41
N LYS A 97 11.36 16.59 20.16
CA LYS A 97 10.43 17.31 19.28
C LYS A 97 9.04 16.70 19.37
N LYS A 98 8.06 17.52 19.79
CA LYS A 98 6.64 17.13 19.76
C LYS A 98 6.21 16.90 18.31
N ASN A 99 5.85 15.66 17.98
CA ASN A 99 5.42 15.31 16.65
C ASN A 99 4.26 14.31 16.70
N TYR A 100 3.52 14.24 15.59
CA TYR A 100 2.37 13.38 15.41
C TYR A 100 2.47 12.68 14.06
N LEU A 101 2.61 11.36 14.08
CA LEU A 101 2.63 10.52 12.88
C LEU A 101 1.21 10.06 12.54
N VAL A 102 0.82 10.24 11.28
CA VAL A 102 -0.48 9.82 10.75
C VAL A 102 -0.35 9.25 9.34
N ASN A 103 -1.10 8.19 9.03
CA ASN A 103 -1.23 7.69 7.66
C ASN A 103 -2.08 8.67 6.84
N ALA A 104 -1.72 8.90 5.57
CA ALA A 104 -2.50 9.74 4.67
C ALA A 104 -3.98 9.32 4.56
N SER A 105 -4.32 8.03 4.70
CA SER A 105 -5.70 7.55 4.65
C SER A 105 -6.52 7.94 5.88
N ASP A 106 -5.88 8.07 7.04
CA ASP A 106 -6.50 8.44 8.31
C ASP A 106 -6.37 9.96 8.60
N TYR A 107 -5.66 10.71 7.74
CA TYR A 107 -5.46 12.14 7.91
C TYR A 107 -6.70 12.96 7.50
N ASN A 108 -7.15 13.85 8.40
CA ASN A 108 -8.22 14.78 8.10
C ASN A 108 -7.72 15.97 7.26
N PHE A 109 -7.56 15.73 5.96
CA PHE A 109 -7.03 16.71 5.00
C PHE A 109 -7.82 18.02 4.92
N LYS A 110 -9.08 18.06 5.35
CA LYS A 110 -9.87 19.31 5.40
C LYS A 110 -9.32 20.31 6.42
N LYS A 111 -8.51 19.86 7.40
CA LYS A 111 -7.91 20.69 8.44
C LYS A 111 -6.45 21.09 8.16
N ILE A 112 -5.94 20.82 6.95
CA ILE A 112 -4.53 21.07 6.61
C ILE A 112 -4.11 22.55 6.76
N ASN A 113 -5.05 23.50 6.65
CA ASN A 113 -4.80 24.92 6.88
C ASN A 113 -4.48 25.28 8.34
N ASN A 114 -4.76 24.38 9.28
CA ASN A 114 -4.42 24.55 10.69
C ASN A 114 -3.00 24.04 11.01
N GLU A 115 -2.37 23.31 10.09
CA GLU A 115 -1.01 22.80 10.27
C GLU A 115 0.00 23.94 10.16
N LYS A 116 1.00 23.92 11.04
CA LYS A 116 2.13 24.86 11.02
C LYS A 116 3.41 24.21 10.53
N PHE A 117 3.66 22.95 10.92
CA PHE A 117 4.81 22.18 10.49
C PHE A 117 4.35 20.84 9.95
N LEU A 118 4.60 20.60 8.66
CA LEU A 118 4.16 19.39 7.98
C LEU A 118 5.32 18.72 7.24
N ILE A 119 5.54 17.45 7.55
CA ILE A 119 6.51 16.61 6.84
C ILE A 119 5.73 15.55 6.08
N LEU A 120 5.84 15.55 4.75
CA LEU A 120 5.23 14.53 3.91
C LEU A 120 6.32 13.56 3.44
N ILE A 121 6.17 12.28 3.77
CA ILE A 121 7.01 11.21 3.21
C ILE A 121 6.11 10.37 2.30
N ILE A 122 6.36 10.44 0.99
CA ILE A 122 5.46 9.90 -0.03
C ILE A 122 6.19 9.09 -1.09
N SER A 123 5.67 7.92 -1.45
CA SER A 123 6.10 7.16 -2.64
C SER A 123 5.27 7.49 -3.87
N THR A 124 5.83 7.44 -5.07
CA THR A 124 5.07 7.49 -6.34
C THR A 124 4.73 6.09 -6.85
N GLN A 125 3.56 5.92 -7.48
CA GLN A 125 3.11 4.68 -8.10
C GLN A 125 2.86 4.80 -9.60
N GLY A 126 2.94 3.65 -10.28
CA GLY A 126 2.53 3.50 -11.68
C GLY A 126 3.12 4.58 -12.58
N GLU A 127 2.24 5.31 -13.25
CA GLU A 127 2.57 6.42 -14.15
C GLU A 127 2.47 7.78 -13.41
N GLY A 128 3.15 7.90 -12.27
CA GLY A 128 3.23 9.17 -11.53
C GLY A 128 2.11 9.42 -10.51
N GLU A 129 1.24 8.45 -10.25
CA GLU A 129 0.10 8.58 -9.34
C GLU A 129 0.56 8.54 -7.85
N PRO A 130 -0.15 9.22 -6.93
CA PRO A 130 0.13 9.09 -5.49
C PRO A 130 -0.28 7.70 -4.99
N PRO A 131 0.14 7.31 -3.77
CA PRO A 131 -0.32 6.06 -3.21
C PRO A 131 -1.82 6.06 -2.96
N GLU A 132 -2.45 4.88 -3.01
CA GLU A 132 -3.89 4.77 -2.81
C GLU A 132 -4.32 5.41 -1.47
N GLU A 133 -3.52 5.22 -0.41
CA GLU A 133 -3.77 5.84 0.90
C GLU A 133 -3.72 7.37 0.88
N ALA A 134 -3.04 7.99 -0.09
CA ALA A 134 -2.96 9.45 -0.23
C ALA A 134 -3.90 10.02 -1.32
N LEU A 135 -4.67 9.19 -2.02
CA LEU A 135 -5.41 9.63 -3.21
C LEU A 135 -6.48 10.68 -2.89
N SER A 136 -7.20 10.55 -1.76
CA SER A 136 -8.19 11.55 -1.34
C SER A 136 -7.55 12.87 -0.94
N LEU A 137 -6.42 12.84 -0.20
CA LEU A 137 -5.63 14.03 0.13
C LEU A 137 -5.11 14.71 -1.15
N TYR A 138 -4.56 13.92 -2.09
CA TYR A 138 -4.07 14.42 -3.38
C TYR A 138 -5.18 15.10 -4.18
N LYS A 139 -6.33 14.42 -4.38
CA LYS A 139 -7.49 15.00 -5.09
C LYS A 139 -7.95 16.30 -4.43
N PHE A 140 -7.97 16.39 -3.10
CA PHE A 140 -8.35 17.60 -2.38
C PHE A 140 -7.36 18.77 -2.62
N ILE A 141 -6.07 18.54 -2.46
CA ILE A 141 -5.01 19.56 -2.58
C ILE A 141 -4.87 20.06 -4.03
N MET A 142 -5.05 19.19 -5.01
CA MET A 142 -5.03 19.58 -6.43
C MET A 142 -6.32 20.28 -6.88
N SER A 143 -7.40 20.21 -6.10
CA SER A 143 -8.67 20.83 -6.46
C SER A 143 -8.68 22.35 -6.22
N LYS A 144 -9.69 23.01 -6.80
CA LYS A 144 -10.01 24.42 -6.51
C LYS A 144 -10.52 24.65 -5.08
N ARG A 145 -10.89 23.59 -4.34
CA ARG A 145 -11.40 23.66 -2.96
C ARG A 145 -10.27 23.74 -1.92
N ALA A 146 -9.01 23.58 -2.33
CA ALA A 146 -7.86 23.63 -1.43
C ALA A 146 -7.72 25.01 -0.76
N PRO A 147 -7.55 25.09 0.57
CA PRO A 147 -7.37 26.36 1.26
C PRO A 147 -5.97 26.95 0.99
N LYS A 148 -5.81 28.26 1.22
CA LYS A 148 -4.48 28.88 1.29
C LYS A 148 -3.71 28.34 2.49
N LEU A 149 -2.41 28.11 2.33
CA LEU A 149 -1.50 27.49 3.30
C LEU A 149 -0.41 28.48 3.77
N ASN A 150 -0.74 29.76 3.87
CA ASN A 150 0.22 30.84 4.20
C ASN A 150 0.99 30.64 5.52
N ASN A 151 0.40 29.88 6.46
CA ASN A 151 0.98 29.62 7.78
C ASN A 151 1.73 28.28 7.84
N LEU A 152 1.71 27.50 6.77
CA LEU A 152 2.31 26.17 6.71
C LEU A 152 3.80 26.28 6.40
N GLN A 153 4.63 25.63 7.20
CA GLN A 153 5.99 25.28 6.86
C GLN A 153 6.09 23.79 6.57
N TYR A 154 6.69 23.40 5.46
CA TYR A 154 6.66 22.01 5.04
C TYR A 154 7.97 21.50 4.42
N SER A 155 8.16 20.18 4.46
CA SER A 155 9.18 19.49 3.66
C SER A 155 8.61 18.19 3.11
N VAL A 156 9.05 17.81 1.90
CA VAL A 156 8.61 16.60 1.21
C VAL A 156 9.80 15.69 0.97
N PHE A 157 9.71 14.44 1.43
CA PHE A 157 10.64 13.37 1.10
C PHE A 157 9.93 12.42 0.12
N ALA A 158 10.34 12.47 -1.15
CA ALA A 158 9.68 11.77 -2.24
C ALA A 158 10.47 10.52 -2.63
N LEU A 159 9.86 9.35 -2.47
CA LEU A 159 10.42 8.08 -2.92
C LEU A 159 9.93 7.76 -4.33
N GLY A 160 10.87 7.41 -5.21
CA GLY A 160 10.56 6.99 -6.57
C GLY A 160 11.57 5.97 -7.10
N ASP A 161 11.48 5.75 -8.40
CA ASP A 161 12.39 4.89 -9.14
C ASP A 161 12.74 5.60 -10.46
N SER A 162 14.02 5.95 -10.65
CA SER A 162 14.46 6.75 -11.81
C SER A 162 14.34 6.02 -13.14
N SER A 163 14.03 4.72 -13.14
CA SER A 163 13.71 3.98 -14.35
C SER A 163 12.35 4.32 -14.94
N TYR A 164 11.46 4.93 -14.15
CA TYR A 164 10.15 5.39 -14.61
C TYR A 164 10.23 6.83 -15.10
N ASN A 165 9.40 7.17 -16.09
CA ASN A 165 9.36 8.51 -16.67
C ASN A 165 8.97 9.59 -15.65
N LEU A 166 8.01 9.27 -14.79
CA LEU A 166 7.45 10.19 -13.80
C LEU A 166 8.10 9.97 -12.42
N PHE A 167 9.44 10.02 -12.38
CA PHE A 167 10.24 9.85 -11.16
C PHE A 167 9.82 10.85 -10.06
N CYS A 168 9.45 10.35 -8.89
CA CYS A 168 9.01 11.13 -7.72
C CYS A 168 7.82 12.09 -8.00
N GLN A 169 7.00 11.83 -9.03
CA GLN A 169 5.99 12.77 -9.50
C GLN A 169 4.97 13.18 -8.42
N ALA A 170 4.40 12.24 -7.67
CA ALA A 170 3.45 12.57 -6.59
C ALA A 170 4.05 13.54 -5.55
N GLY A 171 5.31 13.32 -5.15
CA GLY A 171 6.02 14.22 -4.24
C GLY A 171 6.30 15.61 -4.86
N LYS A 172 6.65 15.65 -6.16
CA LYS A 172 6.82 16.89 -6.91
C LYS A 172 5.52 17.69 -7.00
N ASP A 173 4.41 17.01 -7.24
CA ASP A 173 3.09 17.63 -7.33
C ASP A 173 2.69 18.25 -5.99
N PHE A 174 2.84 17.51 -4.88
CA PHE A 174 2.58 18.06 -3.54
C PHE A 174 3.49 19.24 -3.20
N ASP A 175 4.80 19.14 -3.44
CA ASP A 175 5.73 20.24 -3.17
C ASP A 175 5.39 21.50 -3.97
N LYS A 176 5.08 21.34 -5.27
CA LYS A 176 4.65 22.44 -6.13
C LYS A 176 3.34 23.04 -5.64
N ARG A 177 2.37 22.19 -5.30
CA ARG A 177 1.04 22.65 -4.91
C ARG A 177 1.01 23.32 -3.55
N PHE A 178 1.81 22.85 -2.59
CA PHE A 178 1.96 23.53 -1.30
C PHE A 178 2.57 24.93 -1.45
N ASP A 179 3.57 25.08 -2.34
CA ASP A 179 4.18 26.37 -2.68
C ASP A 179 3.16 27.33 -3.32
N GLU A 180 2.42 26.87 -4.33
CA GLU A 180 1.35 27.65 -4.99
C GLU A 180 0.24 28.11 -4.03
N LEU A 181 -0.04 27.31 -2.99
CA LEU A 181 -1.03 27.65 -1.96
C LEU A 181 -0.48 28.58 -0.87
N GLY A 182 0.81 28.95 -0.91
CA GLY A 182 1.46 29.89 0.00
C GLY A 182 2.25 29.26 1.15
N GLY A 183 2.43 27.94 1.14
CA GLY A 183 3.28 27.24 2.11
C GLY A 183 4.74 27.63 1.95
N LYS A 184 5.50 27.65 3.06
CA LYS A 184 6.93 27.94 3.07
C LYS A 184 7.73 26.65 3.21
N LYS A 185 8.78 26.48 2.40
CA LYS A 185 9.66 25.31 2.49
C LYS A 185 10.52 25.40 3.75
N LEU A 186 10.34 24.42 4.63
CA LEU A 186 11.23 24.17 5.77
C LEU A 186 12.58 23.65 5.25
N LEU A 187 12.52 22.62 4.41
CA LEU A 187 13.66 22.08 3.71
C LEU A 187 13.18 21.70 2.30
N ASN A 188 14.02 21.94 1.30
CA ASN A 188 13.71 21.61 -0.09
C ASN A 188 13.32 20.13 -0.21
N ARG A 189 12.39 19.85 -1.12
CA ARG A 189 12.01 18.49 -1.47
C ARG A 189 13.25 17.68 -1.85
N LEU A 190 13.33 16.46 -1.32
CA LEU A 190 14.34 15.49 -1.71
C LEU A 190 13.69 14.35 -2.50
N ASP A 191 14.16 14.15 -3.73
CA ASP A 191 13.72 13.07 -4.62
C ASP A 191 14.74 11.92 -4.51
N VAL A 192 14.34 10.76 -3.99
CA VAL A 192 15.22 9.61 -3.76
C VAL A 192 14.83 8.39 -4.61
N ASP A 193 15.84 7.61 -5.00
CA ASP A 193 15.69 6.37 -5.76
C ASP A 193 15.58 5.14 -4.82
N ILE A 194 15.65 3.91 -5.35
CA ILE A 194 15.49 2.65 -4.62
C ILE A 194 16.45 2.52 -3.42
N GLU A 195 17.68 3.03 -3.54
CA GLU A 195 18.67 3.03 -2.46
C GLU A 195 18.66 4.34 -1.66
N TYR A 196 17.55 4.62 -0.98
CA TYR A 196 17.29 5.89 -0.28
C TYR A 196 17.89 6.02 1.14
N GLU A 197 18.59 5.01 1.65
CA GLU A 197 18.93 4.91 3.08
C GLU A 197 19.89 6.02 3.55
N ASP A 198 20.98 6.25 2.82
CA ASP A 198 21.98 7.26 3.17
C ASP A 198 21.42 8.68 3.01
N ASP A 199 20.66 8.91 1.92
CA ASP A 199 19.97 10.16 1.66
C ASP A 199 18.95 10.49 2.75
N TYR A 200 18.19 9.49 3.22
CA TYR A 200 17.26 9.63 4.32
C TYR A 200 17.96 10.05 5.62
N ILE A 201 19.07 9.40 5.97
CA ILE A 201 19.84 9.72 7.19
C ILE A 201 20.38 11.15 7.13
N LYS A 202 20.88 11.58 5.96
CA LYS A 202 21.38 12.95 5.77
C LYS A 202 20.23 13.96 5.88
N TRP A 203 19.14 13.72 5.16
CA TRP A 203 17.96 14.58 5.15
C TRP A 203 17.33 14.72 6.54
N SER A 204 17.19 13.62 7.30
CA SER A 204 16.60 13.66 8.64
C SER A 204 17.42 14.50 9.63
N LYS A 205 18.76 14.47 9.49
CA LYS A 205 19.67 15.31 10.28
C LYS A 205 19.54 16.78 9.91
N GLU A 206 19.54 17.10 8.61
CA GLU A 206 19.36 18.48 8.12
C GLU A 206 18.01 19.05 8.53
N LEU A 207 16.95 18.26 8.43
CA LEU A 207 15.60 18.63 8.85
C LEU A 207 15.55 18.98 10.34
N LEU A 208 16.15 18.15 11.20
CA LEU A 208 16.23 18.43 12.63
C LEU A 208 17.00 19.72 12.94
N ILE A 209 18.10 19.98 12.23
CA ILE A 209 18.86 21.24 12.36
C ILE A 209 17.97 22.44 12.01
N THR A 210 17.21 22.36 10.93
CA THR A 210 16.31 23.46 10.53
C THR A 210 15.17 23.66 11.53
N ILE A 211 14.54 22.59 12.01
CA ILE A 211 13.51 22.65 13.05
C ILE A 211 14.08 23.32 14.31
N ASN A 212 15.29 22.91 14.72
CA ASN A 212 15.97 23.52 15.88
C ASN A 212 16.22 25.01 15.69
N LYS A 213 16.64 25.47 14.50
CA LYS A 213 16.86 26.90 14.25
C LYS A 213 15.58 27.73 14.43
N ILE A 214 14.44 27.16 14.07
CA ILE A 214 13.14 27.81 14.27
C ILE A 214 12.76 27.80 15.74
N ASP A 215 12.95 26.68 16.44
CA ASP A 215 12.69 26.58 17.89
C ASP A 215 13.65 27.43 18.76
N ILE A 216 14.89 27.70 18.34
CA ILE A 216 15.86 28.51 19.11
C ILE A 216 15.40 29.97 19.29
N SER A 217 14.51 30.47 18.43
CA SER A 217 13.83 31.76 18.62
C SER A 217 12.77 31.77 19.75
N PHE A 218 12.45 30.61 20.32
CA PHE A 218 11.48 30.41 21.40
C PHE A 218 12.00 29.33 22.37
N SER A 219 13.11 29.59 23.06
CA SER A 219 13.57 28.71 24.14
C SER A 219 12.91 29.13 25.48
N THR A 220 12.58 28.28 26.45
CA THR A 220 13.32 27.12 27.01
C THR A 220 12.38 26.25 27.87
N SER A 221 12.60 24.94 27.91
CA SER A 221 12.85 24.17 29.14
C SER A 221 12.94 22.66 28.86
N PHE A 222 13.97 22.05 29.44
CA PHE A 222 14.31 20.63 29.36
C PHE A 222 13.56 19.84 30.45
N ALA A 223 13.09 18.63 30.11
CA ALA A 223 13.08 17.48 31.01
C ALA A 223 12.95 16.19 30.19
N SER A 224 13.88 15.26 30.40
CA SER A 224 13.91 13.94 29.77
C SER A 224 13.25 12.89 30.68
N LYS A 225 12.38 12.05 30.11
CA LYS A 225 12.05 10.73 30.64
C LYS A 225 12.07 9.71 29.50
N LYS A 226 12.88 8.67 29.68
CA LYS A 226 12.90 7.46 28.87
C LYS A 226 11.82 6.53 29.40
N ASP A 227 10.98 6.01 28.51
CA ASP A 227 10.38 4.68 28.67
C ASP A 227 10.30 3.98 27.31
N PHE A 228 10.89 2.78 27.25
CA PHE A 228 10.87 1.89 26.10
C PHE A 228 9.72 0.90 26.28
N PHE A 229 8.73 0.94 25.40
CA PHE A 229 7.86 -0.20 25.14
C PHE A 229 8.14 -0.74 23.74
N SER A 230 8.86 -1.87 23.67
CA SER A 230 9.02 -2.64 22.43
C SER A 230 7.89 -3.66 22.34
N ASN A 231 6.85 -3.36 21.55
CA ASN A 231 5.94 -4.39 21.08
C ASN A 231 6.71 -5.29 20.10
N LYS A 232 6.78 -6.60 20.40
CA LYS A 232 7.38 -7.62 19.53
C LYS A 232 6.57 -7.73 18.24
N THR A 233 6.96 -6.95 17.24
CA THR A 233 6.59 -7.16 15.84
C THR A 233 7.32 -8.38 15.30
N SER A 234 6.77 -8.98 14.23
CA SER A 234 7.44 -10.02 13.43
C SER A 234 8.94 -9.76 13.28
N ILE A 235 9.78 -10.73 13.66
CA ILE A 235 11.26 -10.64 13.56
C ILE A 235 11.70 -10.48 12.09
N TYR A 236 10.86 -10.91 11.15
CA TYR A 236 11.16 -10.89 9.72
C TYR A 236 10.66 -9.62 9.05
N THR A 237 11.54 -9.03 8.25
CA THR A 237 11.30 -7.82 7.46
C THR A 237 11.92 -7.98 6.08
N LYS A 238 11.69 -7.02 5.19
CA LYS A 238 12.38 -6.96 3.89
C LYS A 238 13.90 -7.12 3.99
N TYR A 239 14.52 -6.55 5.02
CA TYR A 239 15.98 -6.55 5.24
C TYR A 239 16.48 -7.77 6.02
N ASN A 240 15.57 -8.47 6.70
CA ASN A 240 15.82 -9.73 7.39
C ASN A 240 14.72 -10.73 7.00
N PRO A 241 14.74 -11.27 5.77
CA PRO A 241 13.68 -12.14 5.29
C PRO A 241 13.74 -13.52 5.97
N ALA A 242 12.57 -14.12 6.15
CA ALA A 242 12.43 -15.51 6.57
C ALA A 242 12.80 -16.46 5.41
N ILE A 243 13.13 -17.71 5.72
CA ILE A 243 13.38 -18.76 4.72
C ILE A 243 12.23 -19.76 4.81
N ALA A 244 11.29 -19.67 3.88
CA ALA A 244 10.19 -20.63 3.72
C ALA A 244 10.58 -21.71 2.71
N THR A 245 9.80 -22.79 2.62
CA THR A 245 9.98 -23.85 1.62
C THR A 245 8.77 -23.94 0.69
N ILE A 246 9.00 -24.22 -0.59
CA ILE A 246 7.93 -24.41 -1.56
C ILE A 246 7.26 -25.77 -1.33
N LEU A 247 5.95 -25.77 -1.10
CA LEU A 247 5.17 -27.00 -0.96
C LEU A 247 4.53 -27.41 -2.29
N THR A 248 3.90 -26.44 -2.95
CA THR A 248 3.16 -26.65 -4.20
C THR A 248 3.51 -25.57 -5.19
N ASN A 249 3.61 -25.94 -6.47
CA ASN A 249 3.74 -25.01 -7.59
C ASN A 249 2.95 -25.54 -8.78
N GLN A 250 1.66 -25.20 -8.83
CA GLN A 250 0.71 -25.81 -9.76
C GLN A 250 0.20 -24.78 -10.77
N LYS A 251 0.29 -25.08 -12.06
CA LYS A 251 -0.44 -24.31 -13.08
C LYS A 251 -1.95 -24.52 -12.91
N ILE A 252 -2.69 -23.43 -12.76
CA ILE A 252 -4.15 -23.42 -12.54
C ILE A 252 -4.95 -22.87 -13.72
N THR A 253 -4.28 -22.63 -14.85
CA THR A 253 -4.92 -22.43 -16.16
C THR A 253 -4.91 -23.73 -16.96
N GLY A 254 -5.82 -23.83 -17.91
CA GLY A 254 -5.92 -24.95 -18.83
C GLY A 254 -4.69 -25.10 -19.74
N ARG A 255 -4.60 -26.25 -20.39
CA ARG A 255 -3.43 -26.63 -21.21
C ARG A 255 -3.21 -25.67 -22.37
N ASN A 256 -4.29 -25.14 -22.96
CA ASN A 256 -4.25 -24.27 -24.13
C ASN A 256 -4.32 -22.78 -23.77
N SER A 257 -4.41 -22.43 -22.49
CA SER A 257 -4.38 -21.04 -22.08
C SER A 257 -3.09 -20.35 -22.57
N THR A 258 -3.27 -19.16 -23.15
CA THR A 258 -2.16 -18.26 -23.48
C THR A 258 -1.44 -17.69 -22.25
N LYS A 259 -2.00 -17.89 -21.05
CA LYS A 259 -1.42 -17.46 -19.78
C LYS A 259 -0.96 -18.68 -18.97
N ASP A 260 0.19 -18.55 -18.34
CA ASP A 260 0.63 -19.46 -17.28
C ASP A 260 0.39 -18.76 -15.95
N ILE A 261 -0.64 -19.18 -15.23
CA ILE A 261 -0.96 -18.70 -13.88
C ILE A 261 -0.80 -19.87 -12.92
N ARG A 262 -0.02 -19.66 -11.87
CA ARG A 262 0.34 -20.68 -10.90
C ARG A 262 -0.21 -20.38 -9.52
N HIS A 263 -0.69 -21.43 -8.87
CA HIS A 263 -0.91 -21.49 -7.43
C HIS A 263 0.37 -21.97 -6.77
N ILE A 264 0.90 -21.21 -5.83
CA ILE A 264 2.11 -21.56 -5.10
C ILE A 264 1.83 -21.52 -3.60
N GLU A 265 2.23 -22.58 -2.91
CA GLU A 265 2.07 -22.76 -1.47
C GLU A 265 3.45 -22.80 -0.82
N LEU A 266 3.60 -22.11 0.30
CA LEU A 266 4.86 -22.01 1.05
C LEU A 266 4.65 -22.44 2.50
N ASN A 267 5.52 -23.31 3.00
CA ASN A 267 5.53 -23.70 4.41
C ASN A 267 6.17 -22.61 5.27
N ILE A 268 5.48 -22.20 6.33
CA ILE A 268 5.93 -21.22 7.32
C ILE A 268 5.88 -21.72 8.77
N SER A 269 5.61 -23.01 9.01
CA SER A 269 5.46 -23.62 10.36
C SER A 269 6.53 -23.19 11.37
N ASN A 270 7.79 -23.10 10.94
CA ASN A 270 8.92 -22.78 11.82
C ASN A 270 9.27 -21.28 11.88
N LEU A 271 8.50 -20.40 11.22
CA LEU A 271 8.84 -19.00 11.03
C LEU A 271 8.01 -18.05 11.89
N ASN A 272 7.00 -18.54 12.61
CA ASN A 272 6.06 -17.71 13.39
C ASN A 272 5.58 -16.45 12.61
N LEU A 273 5.41 -16.59 11.29
CA LEU A 273 4.96 -15.51 10.42
C LEU A 273 3.44 -15.38 10.58
N LYS A 274 2.98 -14.17 10.90
CA LYS A 274 1.56 -13.87 11.04
C LYS A 274 1.10 -12.95 9.92
N TYR A 275 0.07 -13.37 9.20
CA TYR A 275 -0.53 -12.61 8.11
C TYR A 275 -2.06 -12.65 8.20
N THR A 276 -2.69 -11.66 7.58
CA THR A 276 -4.15 -11.54 7.53
C THR A 276 -4.58 -11.36 6.08
N PRO A 277 -5.79 -11.79 5.69
CA PRO A 277 -6.30 -11.59 4.35
C PRO A 277 -6.14 -10.15 3.87
N GLY A 278 -5.61 -9.99 2.66
CA GLY A 278 -5.28 -8.69 2.05
C GLY A 278 -3.82 -8.25 2.27
N ASP A 279 -3.04 -8.94 3.10
CA ASP A 279 -1.58 -8.77 3.12
C ASP A 279 -0.91 -9.25 1.83
N ALA A 280 0.33 -8.81 1.61
CA ALA A 280 1.15 -9.26 0.49
C ALA A 280 2.38 -10.03 0.99
N LEU A 281 2.80 -11.04 0.23
CA LEU A 281 4.04 -11.78 0.44
C LEU A 281 5.13 -11.19 -0.46
N GLY A 282 6.20 -10.68 0.15
CA GLY A 282 7.41 -10.27 -0.55
C GLY A 282 8.36 -11.44 -0.75
N ILE A 283 8.76 -11.69 -2.00
CA ILE A 283 9.70 -12.74 -2.38
C ILE A 283 10.99 -12.13 -2.93
N TRP A 284 12.12 -12.48 -2.32
CA TRP A 284 13.43 -12.23 -2.89
C TRP A 284 13.78 -13.33 -3.89
N TYR A 285 13.91 -12.95 -5.16
CA TYR A 285 14.22 -13.88 -6.24
C TYR A 285 15.70 -13.89 -6.60
N GLN A 286 16.10 -14.86 -7.42
CA GLN A 286 17.43 -14.93 -8.00
C GLN A 286 17.35 -14.95 -9.52
N ASN A 287 18.29 -14.30 -10.19
CA ASN A 287 18.39 -14.40 -11.65
C ASN A 287 18.84 -15.80 -12.07
N ASN A 288 18.40 -16.23 -13.26
CA ASN A 288 18.81 -17.50 -13.85
C ASN A 288 20.34 -17.51 -14.10
N ASN A 289 21.01 -18.58 -13.66
CA ASN A 289 22.47 -18.75 -13.83
C ASN A 289 22.90 -18.69 -15.30
N ASP A 290 22.10 -19.20 -16.23
CA ASP A 290 22.40 -19.19 -17.66
C ASP A 290 22.27 -17.79 -18.26
N LEU A 291 21.32 -16.99 -17.77
CA LEU A 291 21.23 -15.58 -18.13
C LEU A 291 22.49 -14.83 -17.67
N VAL A 292 22.92 -15.03 -16.42
CA VAL A 292 24.14 -14.44 -15.88
C VAL A 292 25.37 -14.83 -16.72
N LYS A 293 25.57 -16.13 -16.97
CA LYS A 293 26.68 -16.62 -17.80
C LYS A 293 26.64 -16.03 -19.21
N LYS A 294 25.47 -15.92 -19.82
CA LYS A 294 25.30 -15.37 -21.17
C LYS A 294 25.69 -13.89 -21.22
N ILE A 295 25.26 -13.09 -20.25
CA ILE A 295 25.64 -11.67 -20.14
C ILE A 295 27.15 -11.53 -19.99
N LEU A 296 27.75 -12.26 -19.03
CA LEU A 296 29.19 -12.20 -18.77
C LEU A 296 30.01 -12.57 -20.01
N LYS A 297 29.58 -13.62 -20.74
CA LYS A 297 30.21 -14.04 -22.00
C LYS A 297 30.12 -12.96 -23.08
N LEU A 298 28.95 -12.37 -23.29
CA LEU A 298 28.75 -11.33 -24.33
C LEU A 298 29.56 -10.07 -24.04
N LEU A 299 29.73 -9.72 -22.76
CA LEU A 299 30.50 -8.55 -22.32
C LEU A 299 31.99 -8.84 -22.10
N SER A 300 32.45 -10.07 -22.38
CA SER A 300 33.84 -10.51 -22.15
C SER A 300 34.33 -10.28 -20.72
N ILE A 301 33.44 -10.44 -19.74
CA ILE A 301 33.72 -10.34 -18.31
C ILE A 301 34.01 -11.74 -17.75
N LYS A 302 35.05 -11.88 -16.94
CA LYS A 302 35.38 -13.20 -16.36
C LYS A 302 34.46 -13.47 -15.18
N THR A 303 33.99 -14.71 -15.06
CA THR A 303 33.14 -15.16 -13.94
C THR A 303 33.83 -15.05 -12.58
N SER A 304 35.17 -15.03 -12.55
CA SER A 304 35.99 -14.85 -11.36
C SER A 304 36.20 -13.39 -10.94
N ASP A 305 35.75 -12.42 -11.73
CA ASP A 305 35.98 -11.01 -11.43
C ASP A 305 35.30 -10.61 -10.12
N VAL A 306 35.98 -9.75 -9.37
CA VAL A 306 35.52 -9.23 -8.09
C VAL A 306 35.13 -7.77 -8.28
N ILE A 307 33.93 -7.44 -7.83
CA ILE A 307 33.39 -6.08 -7.86
C ILE A 307 33.16 -5.59 -6.44
N LYS A 308 33.08 -4.26 -6.28
CA LYS A 308 32.78 -3.62 -5.02
C LYS A 308 31.31 -3.20 -4.99
N ILE A 309 30.57 -3.74 -4.03
CA ILE A 309 29.19 -3.32 -3.73
C ILE A 309 29.20 -2.75 -2.32
N LYS A 310 28.98 -1.43 -2.22
CA LYS A 310 29.13 -0.68 -0.97
C LYS A 310 30.54 -0.91 -0.39
N ASN A 311 30.63 -1.52 0.80
CA ASN A 311 31.90 -1.82 1.47
C ASN A 311 32.31 -3.30 1.38
N LYS A 312 31.70 -4.08 0.48
CA LYS A 312 31.97 -5.52 0.33
C LYS A 312 32.48 -5.84 -1.07
N ASN A 313 33.49 -6.71 -1.12
CA ASN A 313 33.97 -7.31 -2.36
C ASN A 313 33.20 -8.60 -2.61
N ILE A 314 32.58 -8.71 -3.78
CA ILE A 314 31.69 -9.83 -4.15
C ILE A 314 32.07 -10.32 -5.54
N ASN A 315 31.97 -11.64 -5.77
CA ASN A 315 32.12 -12.20 -7.10
C ASN A 315 31.02 -11.70 -8.04
N ILE A 316 31.38 -11.32 -9.27
CA ILE A 316 30.43 -10.74 -10.21
C ILE A 316 29.26 -11.68 -10.54
N SER A 317 29.51 -12.98 -10.61
CA SER A 317 28.45 -13.97 -10.91
C SER A 317 27.40 -14.01 -9.79
N ASP A 318 27.86 -14.00 -8.53
CA ASP A 318 26.98 -13.97 -7.36
C ASP A 318 26.22 -12.66 -7.23
N ALA A 319 26.87 -11.54 -7.56
CA ALA A 319 26.27 -10.23 -7.55
C ALA A 319 25.18 -10.08 -8.62
N LEU A 320 25.47 -10.47 -9.87
CA LEU A 320 24.48 -10.45 -10.94
C LEU A 320 23.32 -11.41 -10.64
N LYS A 321 23.55 -12.50 -9.90
CA LYS A 321 22.50 -13.41 -9.49
C LYS A 321 21.57 -12.84 -8.42
N ASN A 322 22.11 -12.15 -7.40
CA ASN A 322 21.37 -11.84 -6.18
C ASN A 322 21.16 -10.34 -5.91
N ASN A 323 21.89 -9.45 -6.59
CA ASN A 323 21.96 -8.03 -6.23
C ASN A 323 21.50 -7.06 -7.31
N PHE A 324 21.43 -7.49 -8.58
CA PHE A 324 21.05 -6.60 -9.69
C PHE A 324 19.90 -7.15 -10.53
N GLU A 325 19.03 -6.28 -11.00
CA GLU A 325 17.96 -6.60 -11.95
C GLU A 325 18.56 -6.82 -13.35
N LEU A 326 18.24 -7.95 -13.98
CA LEU A 326 18.75 -8.29 -15.32
C LEU A 326 17.68 -8.50 -16.40
N THR A 327 16.40 -8.47 -16.04
CA THR A 327 15.30 -8.86 -16.95
C THR A 327 14.65 -7.69 -17.67
N ASN A 328 14.76 -6.48 -17.12
CA ASN A 328 14.19 -5.28 -17.69
C ASN A 328 15.28 -4.32 -18.17
N ASN A 329 14.95 -3.57 -19.22
CA ASN A 329 15.78 -2.46 -19.68
C ASN A 329 15.20 -1.14 -19.15
N THR A 330 16.03 -0.11 -19.05
CA THR A 330 15.60 1.23 -18.58
C THR A 330 16.30 2.33 -19.35
N LYS A 331 15.71 3.52 -19.38
CA LYS A 331 16.31 4.69 -20.05
C LYS A 331 17.73 4.97 -19.56
N ASN A 332 17.94 4.88 -18.24
CA ASN A 332 19.24 5.14 -17.62
C ASN A 332 20.28 4.08 -18.03
N ILE A 333 19.90 2.79 -18.07
CA ILE A 333 20.77 1.71 -18.53
C ILE A 333 21.19 1.95 -19.98
N VAL A 334 20.25 2.25 -20.88
CA VAL A 334 20.54 2.50 -22.30
C VAL A 334 21.47 3.70 -22.47
N LYS A 335 21.19 4.83 -21.80
CA LYS A 335 22.03 6.04 -21.84
C LYS A 335 23.47 5.73 -21.40
N LYS A 336 23.64 5.16 -20.20
CA LYS A 336 24.98 4.84 -19.67
C LYS A 336 25.70 3.77 -20.50
N TYR A 337 24.98 2.76 -21.02
CA TYR A 337 25.58 1.75 -21.89
C TYR A 337 26.05 2.36 -23.22
N ALA A 338 25.26 3.25 -23.83
CA ALA A 338 25.65 3.99 -25.03
C ALA A 338 26.92 4.83 -24.81
N ASP A 339 27.04 5.46 -23.63
CA ASP A 339 28.22 6.24 -23.24
C ASP A 339 29.45 5.36 -22.99
N ILE A 340 29.30 4.20 -22.35
CA ILE A 340 30.43 3.27 -22.11
C ILE A 340 30.92 2.67 -23.42
N THR A 341 29.99 2.24 -24.27
CA THR A 341 30.29 1.53 -25.53
C THR A 341 30.63 2.44 -26.70
N GLN A 342 30.21 3.70 -26.64
CA GLN A 342 30.27 4.66 -27.75
C GLN A 342 29.48 4.18 -28.98
N ASN A 343 28.45 3.35 -28.78
CA ASN A 343 27.64 2.80 -29.86
C ASN A 343 26.83 3.90 -30.57
N LYS A 344 27.01 4.05 -31.89
CA LYS A 344 26.38 5.11 -32.70
C LYS A 344 24.84 5.03 -32.70
N PHE A 345 24.29 3.83 -32.88
CA PHE A 345 22.84 3.63 -32.95
C PHE A 345 22.17 3.94 -31.61
N LEU A 346 22.72 3.45 -30.50
CA LEU A 346 22.19 3.78 -29.18
C LEU A 346 22.32 5.28 -28.88
N LYS A 347 23.40 5.93 -29.33
CA LYS A 347 23.55 7.38 -29.24
C LYS A 347 22.53 8.17 -30.05
N GLU A 348 22.08 7.66 -31.18
CA GLU A 348 20.99 8.26 -31.95
C GLU A 348 19.65 8.09 -31.23
N ILE A 349 19.36 6.90 -30.69
CA ILE A 349 18.13 6.63 -29.93
C ILE A 349 17.99 7.56 -28.73
N ILE A 350 19.06 7.82 -27.97
CA ILE A 350 18.98 8.63 -26.74
C ILE A 350 18.73 10.12 -27.01
N LEU A 351 18.84 10.59 -28.26
CA LEU A 351 18.53 11.98 -28.63
C LEU A 351 17.01 12.26 -28.63
N SER A 352 16.19 11.22 -28.75
CA SER A 352 14.74 11.30 -28.80
C SER A 352 14.13 10.50 -27.67
N ASP A 353 13.51 11.19 -26.71
CA ASP A 353 12.90 10.54 -25.54
C ASP A 353 11.79 9.55 -25.94
N LYS A 354 11.09 9.83 -27.04
CA LYS A 354 10.06 8.94 -27.61
C LYS A 354 10.66 7.64 -28.16
N ASP A 355 11.77 7.74 -28.90
CA ASP A 355 12.43 6.57 -29.49
C ASP A 355 13.10 5.73 -28.40
N LEU A 356 13.70 6.39 -27.40
CA LEU A 356 14.23 5.74 -26.21
C LEU A 356 13.14 5.01 -25.41
N ASP A 357 11.98 5.63 -25.20
CA ASP A 357 10.81 4.99 -24.57
C ASP A 357 10.38 3.74 -25.34
N ASN A 358 10.29 3.83 -26.66
CA ASN A 358 9.90 2.70 -27.50
C ASN A 358 10.94 1.58 -27.50
N TYR A 359 12.23 1.93 -27.53
CA TYR A 359 13.33 0.97 -27.47
C TYR A 359 13.32 0.20 -26.14
N VAL A 360 13.23 0.91 -25.01
CA VAL A 360 13.21 0.30 -23.67
C VAL A 360 12.01 -0.66 -23.50
N LYS A 361 10.83 -0.31 -24.00
CA LYS A 361 9.63 -1.15 -23.90
C LYS A 361 9.74 -2.47 -24.66
N ASN A 362 10.45 -2.46 -25.79
CA ASN A 362 10.51 -3.59 -26.72
C ASN A 362 11.82 -4.39 -26.62
N THR A 363 12.88 -3.84 -26.03
CA THR A 363 14.21 -4.44 -26.01
C THR A 363 14.69 -4.67 -24.57
N PRO A 364 14.57 -5.90 -24.03
CA PRO A 364 15.14 -6.28 -22.74
C PRO A 364 16.65 -6.05 -22.70
N LEU A 365 17.21 -5.91 -21.50
CA LEU A 365 18.63 -5.68 -21.28
C LEU A 365 19.52 -6.68 -22.05
N ILE A 366 19.20 -7.97 -21.94
CA ILE A 366 19.94 -9.02 -22.62
C ILE A 366 19.90 -8.88 -24.14
N ASN A 367 18.79 -8.43 -24.74
CA ASN A 367 18.70 -8.23 -26.18
C ASN A 367 19.57 -7.05 -26.63
N MET A 368 19.56 -5.95 -25.89
CA MET A 368 20.48 -4.83 -26.16
C MET A 368 21.95 -5.28 -26.14
N ILE A 369 22.32 -6.13 -25.18
CA ILE A 369 23.68 -6.68 -25.08
C ILE A 369 23.98 -7.68 -26.23
N ILE A 370 22.99 -8.45 -26.69
CA ILE A 370 23.13 -9.35 -27.85
C ILE A 370 23.31 -8.55 -29.14
N ASP A 371 22.55 -7.48 -29.33
CA ASP A 371 22.58 -6.64 -30.53
C ASP A 371 23.89 -5.84 -30.59
N TYR A 372 24.39 -5.39 -29.43
CA TYR A 372 25.59 -4.56 -29.31
C TYR A 372 26.58 -5.10 -28.25
N PRO A 373 27.16 -6.30 -28.46
CA PRO A 373 28.10 -6.89 -27.52
C PRO A 373 29.42 -6.13 -27.56
N GLN A 374 29.89 -5.71 -26.39
CA GLN A 374 31.17 -5.01 -26.27
C GLN A 374 31.86 -5.37 -24.96
N LYS A 375 33.19 -5.42 -24.98
CA LYS A 375 33.99 -5.60 -23.77
C LYS A 375 33.79 -4.41 -22.84
N ILE A 376 33.35 -4.67 -21.61
CA ILE A 376 33.12 -3.66 -20.57
C ILE A 376 33.82 -4.11 -19.28
N ASP A 377 34.27 -3.13 -18.50
CA ASP A 377 34.79 -3.38 -17.16
C ASP A 377 33.68 -3.84 -16.21
N SER A 378 33.99 -4.81 -15.36
CA SER A 378 33.05 -5.46 -14.44
C SER A 378 32.37 -4.48 -13.49
N GLN A 379 33.10 -3.50 -12.96
CA GLN A 379 32.53 -2.48 -12.07
C GLN A 379 31.64 -1.52 -12.87
N LYS A 380 32.12 -1.03 -14.02
CA LYS A 380 31.32 -0.15 -14.89
C LYS A 380 30.00 -0.78 -15.32
N PHE A 381 29.98 -2.09 -15.59
CA PHE A 381 28.75 -2.78 -15.95
C PHE A 381 27.75 -2.82 -14.79
N VAL A 382 28.18 -3.15 -13.57
CA VAL A 382 27.24 -3.20 -12.44
C VAL A 382 26.75 -1.82 -12.01
N ASP A 383 27.56 -0.77 -12.18
CA ASP A 383 27.21 0.62 -11.84
C ASP A 383 26.09 1.21 -12.72
N ILE A 384 25.79 0.59 -13.87
CA ILE A 384 24.65 0.98 -14.70
C ILE A 384 23.37 0.21 -14.35
N LEU A 385 23.49 -0.94 -13.70
CA LEU A 385 22.35 -1.81 -13.39
C LEU A 385 21.56 -1.28 -12.20
N ARG A 386 20.31 -1.70 -12.14
CA ARG A 386 19.44 -1.41 -11.00
C ARG A 386 19.63 -2.46 -9.91
N PRO A 387 19.52 -2.08 -8.63
CA PRO A 387 19.49 -3.06 -7.55
C PRO A 387 18.28 -3.99 -7.68
N LEU A 388 18.48 -5.24 -7.31
CA LEU A 388 17.41 -6.23 -7.25
C LEU A 388 16.43 -5.84 -6.13
N THR A 389 15.13 -5.91 -6.43
CA THR A 389 14.07 -5.65 -5.45
C THR A 389 13.19 -6.88 -5.29
N PRO A 390 12.63 -7.14 -4.10
CA PRO A 390 11.71 -8.24 -3.90
C PRO A 390 10.40 -7.96 -4.65
N ARG A 391 9.70 -9.02 -5.05
CA ARG A 391 8.39 -8.89 -5.68
C ARG A 391 7.29 -9.20 -4.68
N LEU A 392 6.30 -8.32 -4.59
CA LEU A 392 5.12 -8.51 -3.75
C LEU A 392 4.03 -9.25 -4.52
N TYR A 393 3.36 -10.17 -3.84
CA TYR A 393 2.20 -10.92 -4.33
C TYR A 393 1.08 -10.86 -3.30
N SER A 394 -0.15 -10.51 -3.71
CA SER A 394 -1.31 -10.56 -2.81
C SER A 394 -1.52 -11.99 -2.31
N ILE A 395 -1.61 -12.17 -1.00
CA ILE A 395 -1.77 -13.49 -0.39
C ILE A 395 -3.16 -14.05 -0.70
N SER A 396 -3.19 -15.26 -1.23
CA SER A 396 -4.40 -15.98 -1.67
C SER A 396 -4.87 -17.07 -0.72
N SER A 397 -4.41 -17.03 0.53
CA SER A 397 -4.88 -17.87 1.62
C SER A 397 -5.32 -17.06 2.84
N SER A 398 -6.25 -17.57 3.63
CA SER A 398 -6.46 -17.12 5.02
C SER A 398 -5.61 -17.96 5.95
N GLN A 399 -4.88 -17.31 6.86
CA GLN A 399 -4.11 -18.04 7.87
C GLN A 399 -5.00 -18.86 8.82
N SER A 400 -6.25 -18.43 9.04
CA SER A 400 -7.20 -19.15 9.89
C SER A 400 -7.63 -20.49 9.29
N GLU A 401 -7.57 -20.62 7.96
CA GLU A 401 -7.94 -21.83 7.22
C GLU A 401 -6.80 -22.85 7.17
N ILE A 402 -5.58 -22.37 6.94
CA ILE A 402 -4.43 -23.22 6.57
C ILE A 402 -3.23 -23.13 7.53
N ASN A 403 -3.34 -22.33 8.60
CA ASN A 403 -2.38 -22.16 9.71
C ASN A 403 -0.94 -21.80 9.31
N ASP A 404 -0.18 -22.81 8.87
CA ASP A 404 1.27 -22.80 8.71
C ASP A 404 1.71 -22.74 7.25
N GLU A 405 0.81 -22.31 6.37
CA GLU A 405 1.12 -22.10 4.95
C GLU A 405 0.85 -20.64 4.53
N ILE A 406 1.45 -20.22 3.42
CA ILE A 406 1.10 -18.98 2.71
C ILE A 406 0.93 -19.31 1.24
N HIS A 407 -0.23 -18.96 0.67
CA HIS A 407 -0.52 -19.20 -0.73
C HIS A 407 -0.42 -17.90 -1.52
N ILE A 408 0.09 -17.97 -2.73
CA ILE A 408 0.11 -16.86 -3.69
C ILE A 408 -0.38 -17.33 -5.06
N THR A 409 -0.92 -16.39 -5.84
CA THR A 409 -1.32 -16.63 -7.23
C THR A 409 -0.45 -15.81 -8.16
N VAL A 410 0.33 -16.47 -9.01
CA VAL A 410 1.41 -15.83 -9.79
C VAL A 410 1.14 -15.98 -11.28
N SER A 411 1.02 -14.85 -12.00
CA SER A 411 1.05 -14.87 -13.47
C SER A 411 2.51 -14.88 -13.92
N VAL A 412 2.91 -15.92 -14.66
CA VAL A 412 4.25 -16.01 -15.24
C VAL A 412 4.37 -14.98 -16.37
N VAL A 413 5.25 -14.01 -16.18
CA VAL A 413 5.56 -13.02 -17.21
C VAL A 413 6.47 -13.68 -18.23
N LYS A 414 5.95 -13.86 -19.44
CA LYS A 414 6.67 -14.46 -20.58
C LYS A 414 6.49 -13.58 -21.82
N LYS A 415 7.59 -13.22 -22.47
CA LYS A 415 7.62 -12.50 -23.75
C LYS A 415 8.47 -13.27 -24.76
N ILE A 416 8.07 -13.26 -26.03
CA ILE A 416 8.88 -13.79 -27.12
C ILE A 416 9.43 -12.59 -27.89
N ILE A 417 10.76 -12.44 -27.90
CA ILE A 417 11.44 -11.30 -28.53
C ILE A 417 12.57 -11.87 -29.39
N SER A 418 12.53 -11.58 -30.69
CA SER A 418 13.46 -12.13 -31.69
C SER A 418 13.59 -13.66 -31.61
N GLY A 419 12.46 -14.35 -31.44
CA GLY A 419 12.40 -15.82 -31.33
C GLY A 419 12.87 -16.40 -29.98
N CYS A 420 13.38 -15.57 -29.06
CA CYS A 420 13.82 -16.00 -27.74
C CYS A 420 12.73 -15.80 -26.68
N VAL A 421 12.63 -16.74 -25.74
CA VAL A 421 11.74 -16.62 -24.59
C VAL A 421 12.41 -15.81 -23.48
N HIS A 422 11.74 -14.76 -23.02
CA HIS A 422 12.14 -13.91 -21.91
C HIS A 422 11.13 -14.03 -20.78
N LEU A 423 11.62 -14.37 -19.59
CA LEU A 423 10.82 -14.49 -18.38
C LEU A 423 11.04 -13.25 -17.50
N GLY A 424 10.00 -12.83 -16.78
CA GLY A 424 10.16 -11.84 -15.71
C GLY A 424 10.99 -12.42 -14.57
N GLY A 425 11.82 -11.60 -13.91
CA GLY A 425 12.75 -12.06 -12.88
C GLY A 425 12.10 -12.93 -11.78
N ALA A 426 11.17 -12.36 -11.01
CA ALA A 426 10.53 -13.07 -9.90
C ALA A 426 9.60 -14.19 -10.35
N SER A 427 8.76 -13.94 -11.38
CA SER A 427 7.83 -14.96 -11.85
C SER A 427 8.54 -16.13 -12.54
N GLY A 428 9.63 -15.86 -13.26
CA GLY A 428 10.50 -16.86 -13.87
C GLY A 428 11.25 -17.68 -12.83
N TYR A 429 11.76 -17.03 -11.77
CA TYR A 429 12.35 -17.71 -10.63
C TYR A 429 11.37 -18.69 -9.97
N LEU A 430 10.14 -18.23 -9.69
CA LEU A 430 9.10 -19.07 -9.10
C LEU A 430 8.59 -20.17 -10.02
N SER A 431 8.68 -20.02 -11.34
CA SER A 431 8.11 -20.98 -12.29
C SER A 431 9.11 -22.00 -12.84
N GLU A 432 10.37 -21.61 -13.02
CA GLU A 432 11.36 -22.43 -13.74
C GLU A 432 12.60 -22.76 -12.89
N LEU A 433 12.85 -22.04 -11.79
CA LEU A 433 14.06 -22.23 -10.98
C LEU A 433 13.81 -22.89 -9.63
N LEU A 434 12.59 -22.82 -9.12
CA LEU A 434 12.21 -23.41 -7.84
C LEU A 434 11.40 -24.69 -8.04
N ASN A 435 11.81 -25.74 -7.35
CA ASN A 435 11.12 -27.00 -7.22
C ASN A 435 10.42 -27.08 -5.85
N ILE A 436 9.62 -28.13 -5.67
CA ILE A 436 9.09 -28.50 -4.36
C ILE A 436 10.28 -28.74 -3.41
N ASP A 437 10.11 -28.35 -2.14
CA ASP A 437 11.08 -28.37 -1.05
C ASP A 437 12.23 -27.35 -1.15
N ASP A 438 12.35 -26.59 -2.25
CA ASP A 438 13.39 -25.57 -2.37
C ASP A 438 13.14 -24.39 -1.39
N PRO A 439 14.21 -23.83 -0.79
CA PRO A 439 14.11 -22.69 0.11
C PRO A 439 13.91 -21.37 -0.66
N VAL A 440 13.06 -20.50 -0.12
CA VAL A 440 12.78 -19.17 -0.69
C VAL A 440 12.74 -18.10 0.40
N LYS A 441 13.37 -16.96 0.13
CA LYS A 441 13.43 -15.83 1.05
C LYS A 441 12.16 -14.99 0.96
N VAL A 442 11.44 -14.88 2.07
CA VAL A 442 10.13 -14.23 2.12
C VAL A 442 9.95 -13.27 3.30
N PHE A 443 9.02 -12.33 3.17
CA PHE A 443 8.54 -11.51 4.28
C PHE A 443 7.09 -11.10 4.04
N VAL A 444 6.34 -10.80 5.10
CA VAL A 444 4.95 -10.33 5.00
C VAL A 444 4.94 -8.81 5.01
N GLU A 445 4.35 -8.21 3.98
CA GLU A 445 4.09 -6.78 3.90
C GLU A 445 2.64 -6.50 4.33
N LYS A 446 2.46 -5.73 5.40
CA LYS A 446 1.14 -5.45 5.97
C LYS A 446 0.39 -4.40 5.17
N ASN A 447 -0.84 -4.72 4.77
CA ASN A 447 -1.72 -3.79 4.06
C ASN A 447 -2.99 -3.44 4.85
N ASN A 448 -2.89 -2.47 5.76
CA ASN A 448 -4.02 -2.06 6.59
C ASN A 448 -5.15 -1.35 5.82
N ASN A 449 -4.93 -0.98 4.56
CA ASN A 449 -5.91 -0.32 3.70
C ASN A 449 -6.68 -1.30 2.79
N PHE A 450 -6.37 -2.60 2.88
CA PHE A 450 -7.06 -3.67 2.13
C PHE A 450 -7.47 -4.80 3.08
N ARG A 451 -8.65 -4.67 3.70
CA ARG A 451 -9.16 -5.55 4.76
C ARG A 451 -10.65 -5.81 4.66
N LEU A 452 -11.04 -6.99 5.12
CA LEU A 452 -12.44 -7.32 5.40
C LEU A 452 -13.06 -6.33 6.42
N PRO A 453 -14.38 -6.10 6.38
CA PRO A 453 -15.05 -5.26 7.36
C PRO A 453 -14.95 -5.88 8.76
N GLN A 454 -14.87 -5.06 9.80
CA GLN A 454 -14.87 -5.54 11.19
C GLN A 454 -16.16 -6.29 11.54
N ASN A 455 -17.30 -5.80 11.02
CA ASN A 455 -18.56 -6.53 11.12
C ASN A 455 -18.61 -7.58 10.01
N ILE A 456 -18.51 -8.85 10.39
CA ILE A 456 -18.53 -9.99 9.48
C ILE A 456 -19.85 -10.12 8.69
N ASN A 457 -20.93 -9.50 9.17
CA ASN A 457 -22.23 -9.51 8.50
C ASN A 457 -22.38 -8.44 7.42
N THR A 458 -21.40 -7.52 7.31
CA THR A 458 -21.41 -6.51 6.26
C THR A 458 -21.23 -7.16 4.89
N PRO A 459 -22.07 -6.82 3.89
CA PRO A 459 -21.93 -7.32 2.53
C PRO A 459 -20.63 -6.86 1.88
N ILE A 460 -20.05 -7.70 1.01
CA ILE A 460 -18.85 -7.35 0.26
C ILE A 460 -18.98 -7.64 -1.25
N ILE A 461 -18.50 -6.71 -2.06
CA ILE A 461 -18.37 -6.83 -3.51
C ILE A 461 -16.89 -6.86 -3.85
N MET A 462 -16.45 -7.95 -4.46
CA MET A 462 -15.06 -8.23 -4.78
C MET A 462 -14.87 -8.24 -6.30
N ILE A 463 -14.08 -7.33 -6.83
CA ILE A 463 -13.91 -7.12 -8.27
C ILE A 463 -12.46 -7.43 -8.66
N GLY A 464 -12.24 -8.47 -9.48
CA GLY A 464 -10.89 -8.87 -9.85
C GLY A 464 -10.78 -9.51 -11.22
N SER A 465 -9.70 -9.21 -11.93
CA SER A 465 -9.37 -9.86 -13.21
C SER A 465 -8.06 -10.64 -13.13
N GLY A 466 -8.00 -11.82 -13.75
CA GLY A 466 -6.83 -12.68 -13.73
C GLY A 466 -6.34 -12.95 -12.29
N THR A 467 -5.07 -12.63 -12.01
CA THR A 467 -4.47 -12.78 -10.66
C THR A 467 -5.08 -11.88 -9.60
N GLY A 468 -5.90 -10.89 -9.97
CA GLY A 468 -6.67 -10.07 -9.04
C GLY A 468 -7.70 -10.86 -8.21
N ILE A 469 -7.92 -12.14 -8.52
CA ILE A 469 -8.74 -13.04 -7.70
C ILE A 469 -8.04 -13.50 -6.42
N ALA A 470 -6.71 -13.36 -6.34
CA ALA A 470 -5.87 -13.85 -5.25
C ALA A 470 -6.38 -13.43 -3.86
N PRO A 471 -6.51 -12.14 -3.52
CA PRO A 471 -6.95 -11.75 -2.18
C PRO A 471 -8.42 -12.11 -1.91
N TYR A 472 -9.24 -12.33 -2.94
CA TYR A 472 -10.64 -12.73 -2.72
C TYR A 472 -10.78 -14.18 -2.33
N ARG A 473 -9.84 -15.04 -2.75
CA ARG A 473 -9.73 -16.39 -2.21
C ARG A 473 -9.47 -16.36 -0.71
N SER A 474 -8.52 -15.53 -0.25
CA SER A 474 -8.24 -15.39 1.18
C SER A 474 -9.41 -14.75 1.96
N PHE A 475 -10.13 -13.81 1.36
CA PHE A 475 -11.31 -13.19 1.98
C PHE A 475 -12.43 -14.21 2.19
N ILE A 476 -12.75 -15.02 1.19
CA ILE A 476 -13.81 -16.02 1.29
C ILE A 476 -13.44 -17.15 2.25
N GLN A 477 -12.18 -17.62 2.24
CA GLN A 477 -11.69 -18.57 3.25
C GLN A 477 -11.84 -18.02 4.67
N GLN A 478 -11.46 -16.77 4.91
CA GLN A 478 -11.63 -16.16 6.23
C GLN A 478 -13.10 -16.04 6.63
N ARG A 479 -13.97 -15.62 5.70
CA ARG A 479 -15.41 -15.48 5.99
C ARG A 479 -16.10 -16.81 6.26
N ASP A 480 -15.66 -17.88 5.60
CA ASP A 480 -16.11 -19.24 5.90
C ASP A 480 -15.70 -19.64 7.32
N ASN A 481 -14.42 -19.48 7.67
CA ASN A 481 -13.87 -19.79 8.99
C ASN A 481 -14.53 -18.97 10.11
N ASP A 482 -14.82 -17.69 9.87
CA ASP A 482 -15.50 -16.79 10.80
C ASP A 482 -17.01 -17.06 10.90
N ASN A 483 -17.56 -18.01 10.11
CA ASN A 483 -19.00 -18.26 9.98
C ASN A 483 -19.81 -16.99 9.65
N ALA A 484 -19.24 -16.13 8.80
CA ALA A 484 -19.81 -14.84 8.44
C ALA A 484 -21.12 -15.00 7.65
N THR A 485 -22.21 -14.36 8.08
CA THR A 485 -23.51 -14.47 7.38
C THR A 485 -23.75 -13.35 6.37
N GLY A 486 -22.84 -12.38 6.25
CA GLY A 486 -23.00 -11.27 5.32
C GLY A 486 -22.86 -11.71 3.86
N GLU A 487 -23.58 -11.04 2.96
CA GLU A 487 -23.62 -11.39 1.54
C GLU A 487 -22.25 -11.17 0.85
N ASN A 488 -21.86 -12.09 -0.03
CA ASN A 488 -20.59 -12.06 -0.75
C ASN A 488 -20.82 -12.12 -2.26
N TRP A 489 -20.28 -11.16 -3.01
CA TRP A 489 -20.37 -11.14 -4.48
C TRP A 489 -19.00 -10.97 -5.13
N ILE A 490 -18.63 -11.90 -6.00
CA ILE A 490 -17.41 -11.81 -6.81
C ILE A 490 -17.75 -11.43 -8.25
N PHE A 491 -17.05 -10.43 -8.79
CA PHE A 491 -16.90 -10.18 -10.22
C PHE A 491 -15.53 -10.66 -10.67
N PHE A 492 -15.50 -11.68 -11.53
CA PHE A 492 -14.26 -12.25 -12.05
C PHE A 492 -14.19 -12.15 -13.57
N GLY A 493 -13.03 -11.75 -14.10
CA GLY A 493 -12.81 -11.66 -15.54
C GLY A 493 -11.49 -12.27 -16.01
N ASN A 494 -11.54 -13.04 -17.09
CA ASN A 494 -10.36 -13.60 -17.77
C ASN A 494 -10.67 -13.86 -19.28
N PRO A 495 -9.71 -14.34 -20.10
CA PRO A 495 -9.96 -14.59 -21.51
C PRO A 495 -11.06 -15.61 -21.78
N ASN A 496 -10.91 -16.83 -21.27
CA ASN A 496 -11.78 -17.96 -21.64
C ASN A 496 -12.32 -18.73 -20.43
N PHE A 497 -13.58 -19.18 -20.49
CA PHE A 497 -14.19 -19.98 -19.42
C PHE A 497 -13.47 -21.32 -19.18
N THR A 498 -13.14 -22.06 -20.25
CA THR A 498 -12.59 -23.42 -20.13
C THR A 498 -11.10 -23.44 -19.79
N GLU A 499 -10.37 -22.39 -20.16
CA GLU A 499 -8.91 -22.35 -20.04
C GLU A 499 -8.43 -21.44 -18.90
N ASP A 500 -9.24 -20.46 -18.47
CA ASP A 500 -8.79 -19.38 -17.60
C ASP A 500 -9.66 -19.17 -16.34
N PHE A 501 -10.55 -20.10 -16.01
CA PHE A 501 -11.35 -20.01 -14.78
C PHE A 501 -10.57 -20.49 -13.55
N LEU A 502 -9.83 -19.56 -12.95
CA LEU A 502 -9.00 -19.80 -11.77
C LEU A 502 -9.83 -20.23 -10.56
N TYR A 503 -9.40 -21.32 -9.91
CA TYR A 503 -10.04 -21.89 -8.71
C TYR A 503 -11.53 -22.26 -8.88
N GLN A 504 -11.94 -22.63 -10.11
CA GLN A 504 -13.34 -22.92 -10.45
C GLN A 504 -14.06 -23.84 -9.43
N ILE A 505 -13.42 -24.94 -9.04
CA ILE A 505 -14.02 -25.94 -8.14
C ILE A 505 -14.28 -25.33 -6.76
N GLU A 506 -13.35 -24.52 -6.24
CA GLU A 506 -13.50 -23.84 -4.96
C GLU A 506 -14.69 -22.86 -4.99
N TRP A 507 -14.81 -22.06 -6.06
CA TRP A 507 -15.93 -21.11 -6.20
C TRP A 507 -17.29 -21.81 -6.29
N GLN A 508 -17.37 -22.92 -7.02
CA GLN A 508 -18.59 -23.72 -7.10
C GLN A 508 -18.97 -24.29 -5.73
N LYS A 509 -18.00 -24.74 -4.93
CA LYS A 509 -18.22 -25.19 -3.56
C LYS A 509 -18.76 -24.05 -2.69
N TYR A 510 -18.17 -22.86 -2.75
CA TYR A 510 -18.65 -21.70 -1.97
C TYR A 510 -20.06 -21.24 -2.37
N LEU A 511 -20.41 -21.30 -3.67
CA LEU A 511 -21.78 -21.02 -4.14
C LEU A 511 -22.77 -22.06 -3.61
N LYS A 512 -22.43 -23.35 -3.70
CA LYS A 512 -23.28 -24.45 -3.21
C LYS A 512 -23.52 -24.36 -1.71
N ASN A 513 -22.48 -24.02 -0.95
CA ASN A 513 -22.53 -23.86 0.50
C ASN A 513 -23.11 -22.50 0.93
N ARG A 514 -23.49 -21.63 -0.01
CA ARG A 514 -24.03 -20.28 0.22
C ARG A 514 -23.10 -19.32 0.97
N ILE A 515 -21.81 -19.64 1.05
CA ILE A 515 -20.79 -18.70 1.52
C ILE A 515 -20.63 -17.59 0.47
N LEU A 516 -20.52 -17.97 -0.81
CA LEU A 516 -20.58 -17.01 -1.91
C LEU A 516 -22.05 -16.83 -2.31
N THR A 517 -22.59 -15.63 -2.15
CA THR A 517 -23.99 -15.32 -2.51
C THR A 517 -24.15 -15.24 -4.02
N LYS A 518 -23.18 -14.62 -4.70
CA LYS A 518 -23.25 -14.42 -6.15
C LYS A 518 -21.85 -14.39 -6.79
N MET A 519 -21.78 -14.89 -8.03
CA MET A 519 -20.58 -14.77 -8.86
C MET A 519 -20.97 -14.30 -10.25
N THR A 520 -20.35 -13.22 -10.71
CA THR A 520 -20.54 -12.66 -12.05
C THR A 520 -19.24 -12.78 -12.83
N LEU A 521 -19.33 -13.36 -14.02
CA LEU A 521 -18.18 -13.76 -14.83
C LEU A 521 -18.12 -12.95 -16.13
N ALA A 522 -16.91 -12.54 -16.52
CA ALA A 522 -16.65 -11.81 -17.76
C ALA A 522 -15.55 -12.52 -18.58
N TRP A 523 -15.93 -13.05 -19.74
CA TRP A 523 -15.03 -13.76 -20.65
C TRP A 523 -14.75 -12.89 -21.87
N SER A 524 -13.49 -12.50 -22.06
CA SER A 524 -13.14 -11.54 -23.12
C SER A 524 -12.92 -12.19 -24.50
N ARG A 525 -12.86 -13.53 -24.59
CA ARG A 525 -12.50 -14.27 -25.81
C ARG A 525 -13.42 -15.47 -26.14
N ASP A 526 -14.50 -15.68 -25.38
CA ASP A 526 -15.45 -16.78 -25.66
C ASP A 526 -16.46 -16.41 -26.78
N GLN A 527 -16.49 -15.14 -27.18
CA GLN A 527 -17.36 -14.61 -28.24
C GLN A 527 -16.65 -13.48 -29.01
N GLU A 528 -17.19 -13.11 -30.18
CA GLU A 528 -16.59 -12.07 -31.05
C GLU A 528 -16.46 -10.71 -30.36
N LYS A 529 -17.51 -10.29 -29.64
CA LYS A 529 -17.50 -9.04 -28.87
C LYS A 529 -16.84 -9.28 -27.52
N LYS A 530 -15.74 -8.56 -27.24
CA LYS A 530 -15.08 -8.64 -25.93
C LYS A 530 -16.02 -8.16 -24.82
N ILE A 531 -16.20 -8.99 -23.79
CA ILE A 531 -16.94 -8.64 -22.58
C ILE A 531 -15.94 -8.55 -21.43
N TYR A 532 -15.92 -7.41 -20.76
CA TYR A 532 -15.07 -7.15 -19.62
C TYR A 532 -15.89 -6.95 -18.34
N ILE A 533 -15.18 -6.82 -17.21
CA ILE A 533 -15.79 -6.69 -15.89
C ILE A 533 -16.64 -5.43 -15.79
N GLN A 534 -16.18 -4.30 -16.34
CA GLN A 534 -16.92 -3.04 -16.36
C GLN A 534 -18.27 -3.15 -17.08
N ASP A 535 -18.37 -4.00 -18.11
CA ASP A 535 -19.63 -4.25 -18.81
C ASP A 535 -20.60 -5.00 -17.89
N LYS A 536 -20.10 -6.03 -17.21
CA LYS A 536 -20.88 -6.78 -16.21
C LYS A 536 -21.29 -5.96 -15.01
N ILE A 537 -20.46 -5.01 -14.59
CA ILE A 537 -20.79 -4.05 -13.55
C ILE A 537 -21.98 -3.20 -13.99
N ARG A 538 -21.94 -2.59 -15.19
CA ARG A 538 -23.04 -1.79 -15.74
C ARG A 538 -24.33 -2.61 -15.90
N GLU A 539 -24.23 -3.85 -16.40
CA GLU A 539 -25.38 -4.77 -16.50
C GLU A 539 -26.05 -5.03 -15.13
N ASN A 540 -25.28 -5.06 -14.05
CA ASN A 540 -25.74 -5.36 -12.70
C ASN A 540 -25.94 -4.09 -11.83
N GLY A 541 -25.98 -2.91 -12.44
CA GLY A 541 -25.90 -1.62 -11.74
C GLY A 541 -26.93 -1.43 -10.64
N GLN A 542 -28.19 -1.79 -10.88
CA GLN A 542 -29.27 -1.66 -9.88
C GLN A 542 -29.02 -2.50 -8.63
N GLU A 543 -28.50 -3.72 -8.80
CA GLU A 543 -28.27 -4.62 -7.67
C GLU A 543 -27.01 -4.22 -6.89
N ILE A 544 -25.96 -3.80 -7.60
CA ILE A 544 -24.77 -3.18 -6.99
C ILE A 544 -25.18 -1.98 -6.14
N TRP A 545 -26.05 -1.10 -6.67
CA TRP A 545 -26.54 0.05 -5.93
C TRP A 545 -27.29 -0.34 -4.64
N LYS A 546 -28.18 -1.34 -4.69
CA LYS A 546 -28.85 -1.87 -3.49
C LYS A 546 -27.86 -2.38 -2.44
N TRP A 547 -26.76 -3.02 -2.85
CA TRP A 547 -25.73 -3.47 -1.92
C TRP A 547 -24.96 -2.27 -1.33
N ILE A 548 -24.67 -1.24 -2.13
CA ILE A 548 -24.06 0.01 -1.64
C ILE A 548 -24.96 0.67 -0.58
N GLU A 549 -26.28 0.69 -0.79
CA GLU A 549 -27.26 1.20 0.19
C GLU A 549 -27.29 0.36 1.47
N LYS A 550 -27.09 -0.96 1.38
CA LYS A 550 -26.89 -1.89 2.52
C LYS A 550 -25.52 -1.76 3.20
N ASN A 551 -24.79 -0.66 2.96
CA ASN A 551 -23.45 -0.43 3.48
C ASN A 551 -22.36 -1.41 3.02
N ALA A 552 -22.51 -2.02 1.83
CA ALA A 552 -21.48 -2.92 1.31
C ALA A 552 -20.10 -2.26 1.19
N HIS A 553 -19.07 -3.09 1.35
CA HIS A 553 -17.68 -2.74 1.02
C HIS A 553 -17.33 -3.26 -0.37
N ILE A 554 -16.66 -2.44 -1.17
CA ILE A 554 -16.24 -2.72 -2.53
C ILE A 554 -14.72 -2.84 -2.56
N TYR A 555 -14.24 -3.90 -3.18
CA TYR A 555 -12.83 -4.19 -3.35
C TYR A 555 -12.49 -4.30 -4.84
N ILE A 556 -11.37 -3.73 -5.26
CA ILE A 556 -10.82 -3.90 -6.60
C ILE A 556 -9.39 -4.44 -6.50
N CYS A 557 -9.07 -5.48 -7.26
CA CYS A 557 -7.72 -6.01 -7.35
C CYS A 557 -7.36 -6.41 -8.79
N GLY A 558 -6.15 -6.07 -9.22
CA GLY A 558 -5.63 -6.40 -10.55
C GLY A 558 -4.91 -5.24 -11.22
N ASN A 559 -4.99 -5.18 -12.55
CA ASN A 559 -4.22 -4.22 -13.35
C ASN A 559 -4.64 -2.76 -13.08
N ALA A 560 -3.69 -1.95 -12.60
CA ALA A 560 -3.93 -0.55 -12.24
C ALA A 560 -4.17 0.36 -13.46
N SER A 561 -3.46 0.12 -14.56
CA SER A 561 -3.40 1.06 -15.68
C SER A 561 -4.63 1.07 -16.59
N LYS A 562 -5.36 -0.04 -16.68
CA LYS A 562 -6.58 -0.16 -17.50
C LYS A 562 -7.80 -0.55 -16.65
N MET A 563 -7.77 -1.77 -16.10
CA MET A 563 -8.96 -2.36 -15.47
C MET A 563 -9.49 -1.52 -14.31
N ALA A 564 -8.62 -1.05 -13.42
CA ALA A 564 -9.05 -0.26 -12.27
C ALA A 564 -9.70 1.08 -12.67
N LYS A 565 -9.26 1.70 -13.78
CA LYS A 565 -9.84 2.96 -14.29
C LYS A 565 -11.21 2.71 -14.90
N ASP A 566 -11.32 1.70 -15.76
CA ASP A 566 -12.59 1.32 -16.40
C ASP A 566 -13.67 0.91 -15.38
N VAL A 567 -13.26 0.22 -14.30
CA VAL A 567 -14.17 -0.16 -13.20
C VAL A 567 -14.60 1.05 -12.38
N GLU A 568 -13.69 1.98 -12.07
CA GLU A 568 -14.03 3.21 -11.36
C GLU A 568 -15.05 4.04 -12.16
N GLU A 569 -14.83 4.18 -13.48
CA GLU A 569 -15.78 4.84 -14.37
C GLU A 569 -17.14 4.13 -14.38
N ALA A 570 -17.18 2.81 -14.48
CA ALA A 570 -18.43 2.04 -14.44
C ALA A 570 -19.17 2.18 -13.10
N LEU A 571 -18.44 2.26 -11.97
CA LEU A 571 -19.05 2.53 -10.67
C LEU A 571 -19.62 3.94 -10.59
N LEU A 572 -18.91 4.95 -11.12
CA LEU A 572 -19.43 6.32 -11.20
C LEU A 572 -20.69 6.41 -12.06
N ASP A 573 -20.74 5.70 -13.20
CA ASP A 573 -21.93 5.60 -14.04
C ASP A 573 -23.13 5.05 -13.23
N ILE A 574 -22.92 3.97 -12.48
CA ILE A 574 -23.95 3.33 -11.65
C ILE A 574 -24.43 4.25 -10.53
N ILE A 575 -23.50 4.90 -9.82
CA ILE A 575 -23.81 5.84 -8.73
C ILE A 575 -24.63 7.02 -9.27
N SER A 576 -24.22 7.56 -10.42
CA SER A 576 -24.92 8.66 -11.10
C SER A 576 -26.35 8.26 -11.48
N GLN A 577 -26.50 7.13 -12.18
CA GLN A 577 -27.79 6.68 -12.71
C GLN A 577 -28.76 6.22 -11.62
N ASN A 578 -28.30 5.40 -10.67
CA ASN A 578 -29.18 4.77 -9.67
C ASN A 578 -29.34 5.65 -8.42
N GLY A 579 -28.33 6.46 -8.09
CA GLY A 579 -28.39 7.44 -7.00
C GLY A 579 -29.01 8.78 -7.39
N SER A 580 -29.34 8.98 -8.68
CA SER A 580 -29.82 10.27 -9.23
C SER A 580 -28.89 11.45 -8.89
N MET A 581 -27.58 11.22 -9.00
CA MET A 581 -26.54 12.18 -8.63
C MET A 581 -25.89 12.80 -9.87
N SER A 582 -25.43 14.06 -9.78
CA SER A 582 -24.54 14.61 -10.82
C SER A 582 -23.19 13.88 -10.83
N ILE A 583 -22.38 14.12 -11.86
CA ILE A 583 -21.02 13.55 -11.97
C ILE A 583 -20.14 14.00 -10.80
N GLU A 584 -20.23 15.28 -10.40
CA GLU A 584 -19.49 15.83 -9.28
C GLU A 584 -19.91 15.18 -7.96
N SER A 585 -21.22 15.07 -7.74
CA SER A 585 -21.78 14.42 -6.55
C SER A 585 -21.44 12.92 -6.49
N SER A 586 -21.42 12.23 -7.63
CA SER A 586 -21.02 10.82 -7.73
C SER A 586 -19.54 10.63 -7.39
N ASN A 587 -18.67 11.53 -7.84
CA ASN A 587 -17.25 11.53 -7.47
C ASN A 587 -17.05 11.79 -5.98
N GLU A 588 -17.80 12.74 -5.41
CA GLU A 588 -17.76 13.02 -3.97
C GLU A 588 -18.27 11.82 -3.15
N PHE A 589 -19.35 11.17 -3.60
CA PHE A 589 -19.88 9.96 -2.98
C PHE A 589 -18.86 8.81 -3.00
N LEU A 590 -18.24 8.51 -4.15
CA LEU A 590 -17.21 7.47 -4.25
C LEU A 590 -15.98 7.80 -3.39
N ASN A 591 -15.60 9.08 -3.31
CA ASN A 591 -14.53 9.52 -2.42
C ASN A 591 -14.91 9.37 -0.94
N ASN A 592 -16.17 9.60 -0.56
CA ASN A 592 -16.65 9.32 0.79
C ASN A 592 -16.62 7.82 1.09
N LEU A 593 -16.92 6.94 0.12
CA LEU A 593 -16.73 5.49 0.29
C LEU A 593 -15.26 5.14 0.55
N ARG A 594 -14.30 5.79 -0.13
CA ARG A 594 -12.86 5.61 0.16
C ARG A 594 -12.51 5.97 1.60
N LEU A 595 -12.93 7.16 2.02
CA LEU A 595 -12.63 7.67 3.36
C LEU A 595 -13.21 6.80 4.48
N ASN A 596 -14.39 6.22 4.23
CA ASN A 596 -15.03 5.30 5.15
C ASN A 596 -14.51 3.85 5.01
N LYS A 597 -13.42 3.62 4.25
CA LYS A 597 -12.84 2.30 3.98
C LYS A 597 -13.86 1.30 3.39
N ARG A 598 -14.85 1.81 2.66
CA ARG A 598 -15.88 1.03 1.95
C ARG A 598 -15.59 0.86 0.45
N TYR A 599 -14.60 1.55 -0.08
CA TYR A 599 -14.06 1.31 -1.42
C TYR A 599 -12.53 1.22 -1.32
N GLN A 600 -11.99 0.02 -1.52
CA GLN A 600 -10.59 -0.32 -1.30
C GLN A 600 -9.97 -0.92 -2.57
N ARG A 601 -8.71 -0.60 -2.86
CA ARG A 601 -8.02 -1.02 -4.09
C ARG A 601 -6.66 -1.63 -3.75
N ASP A 602 -6.39 -2.80 -4.32
CA ASP A 602 -5.07 -3.46 -4.34
C ASP A 602 -4.66 -3.68 -5.80
N VAL A 603 -4.14 -2.63 -6.43
CA VAL A 603 -3.87 -2.60 -7.88
C VAL A 603 -2.39 -2.42 -8.16
N TYR A 604 -1.92 -3.04 -9.24
CA TYR A 604 -0.49 -3.13 -9.60
C TYR A 604 -0.22 -3.12 -11.11
#